data_AF-A0A1I9LR59-F1
#
_entry.id   AF-A0A1I9LR59-F1
#
_cell.length_a   1.000
_cell.length_b   1.000
_cell.length_c   1.000
_cell.angle_alpha   90.00
_cell.angle_beta   90.00
_cell.angle_gamma   90.00
#
_symmetry.space_group_name_H-M   'P 1'
#
loop_
_entity.id
_entity.type
_entity.pdbx_description
1 polymer ?
#
loop_
_entity_poly.entity_id
_entity_poly.type
_entity_poly.pdbx_seq_one_letter_code
_entity_poly.pdbx_strand_id
1 'polypeptide(L)'
;MAKLAEEMNPEGSRYQLLLSCPSGLSPSQVSVDFSKSHDRIPRQDPGLEDSISQVWEQRSQGNSSLFNGQKFRYGGYCLDDDDGSTNEVPHVCLRLGLTDYRTFVGTNLSSLWEKFLVTSEDDSVRCRHTSSPLGNGAVIETSDKKIIVLRRSNNVGEFPGHYVFPGGHPEPTAVGIDYHQLENNVQTGEVLNKKVTQEMFDSIICEVVEETGIPASSLSSPLFIGISRRELNVRPAMFFYLKCSHHSDDIQRLYSSAEDGFESTQLHTVSLMCFK
;
A
#
# COMPACT_ATOMS: atom_id res chain seq x y z
N MET A 1 -0.07 18.63 -15.40
CA MET A 1 0.17 17.75 -14.24
C MET A 1 1.13 18.45 -13.29
N ALA A 2 0.66 18.97 -12.14
CA ALA A 2 1.58 19.28 -11.05
C ALA A 2 2.10 17.95 -10.49
N LYS A 3 3.37 17.65 -10.76
CA LYS A 3 4.06 16.44 -10.31
C LYS A 3 4.49 16.68 -8.87
N LEU A 4 4.28 15.70 -7.99
CA LEU A 4 4.89 15.71 -6.67
C LEU A 4 6.39 15.46 -6.84
N ALA A 5 7.17 16.52 -6.64
CA ALA A 5 8.62 16.46 -6.52
C ALA A 5 8.99 16.69 -5.06
N GLU A 6 9.99 15.96 -4.57
CA GLU A 6 10.45 16.05 -3.19
C GLU A 6 11.30 17.33 -3.02
N GLU A 7 10.86 18.29 -2.20
CA GLU A 7 11.76 19.32 -1.65
C GLU A 7 12.52 18.68 -0.49
N MET A 8 13.83 18.52 -0.67
CA MET A 8 14.69 17.67 0.16
C MET A 8 14.98 18.30 1.53
N ASN A 9 14.63 17.60 2.61
CA ASN A 9 15.28 17.80 3.91
C ASN A 9 16.35 16.70 4.09
N PRO A 10 17.66 17.01 4.02
CA PRO A 10 18.71 16.00 3.96
C PRO A 10 18.98 15.24 5.27
N GLU A 11 18.33 15.60 6.38
CA GLU A 11 18.67 15.07 7.72
C GLU A 11 17.59 14.15 8.35
N GLY A 12 16.44 13.95 7.70
CA GLY A 12 15.33 13.14 8.24
C GLY A 12 15.14 11.79 7.54
N SER A 13 14.59 10.79 8.27
CA SER A 13 14.10 9.56 7.63
C SER A 13 12.95 9.89 6.69
N ARG A 14 12.93 9.32 5.48
CA ARG A 14 11.83 9.52 4.52
C ARG A 14 10.60 8.66 4.82
N TYR A 15 10.80 7.62 5.63
CA TYR A 15 9.79 6.63 5.98
C TYR A 15 9.90 6.28 7.47
N GLN A 16 8.76 6.00 8.09
CA GLN A 16 8.64 5.42 9.42
C GLN A 16 8.22 3.96 9.28
N LEU A 17 8.88 3.06 10.01
CA LEU A 17 8.43 1.66 10.13
C LEU A 17 7.34 1.60 11.21
N LEU A 18 6.12 1.24 10.82
CA LEU A 18 4.99 1.11 11.74
C LEU A 18 4.92 -0.27 12.37
N LEU A 19 5.21 -1.32 11.57
CA LEU A 19 5.24 -2.71 12.02
C LEU A 19 6.39 -3.44 11.33
N SER A 20 7.12 -4.26 12.08
CA SER A 20 8.21 -5.09 11.56
C SER A 20 7.95 -6.57 11.87
N CYS A 21 7.94 -7.39 10.82
CA CYS A 21 7.76 -8.84 10.91
C CYS A 21 8.94 -9.53 10.19
N PRO A 22 10.16 -9.52 10.78
CA PRO A 22 11.39 -9.92 10.07
C PRO A 22 11.40 -11.37 9.61
N SER A 23 10.69 -12.27 10.29
CA SER A 23 10.57 -13.69 9.88
C SER A 23 9.56 -13.90 8.75
N GLY A 24 8.76 -12.88 8.41
CA GLY A 24 7.63 -12.98 7.50
C GLY A 24 6.42 -13.70 8.10
N LEU A 25 5.22 -13.20 7.82
CA LEU A 25 3.96 -13.82 8.22
C LEU A 25 3.25 -14.39 6.99
N SER A 26 2.81 -15.64 7.12
CA SER A 26 2.00 -16.28 6.09
C SER A 26 0.54 -15.78 6.14
N PRO A 27 -0.28 -16.04 5.09
CA PRO A 27 -1.69 -15.64 5.09
C PRO A 27 -2.50 -16.14 6.30
N SER A 28 -2.11 -17.25 6.93
CA SER A 28 -2.82 -17.76 8.12
C SER A 28 -2.48 -17.02 9.41
N GLN A 29 -1.42 -16.20 9.41
CA GLN A 29 -0.96 -15.41 10.55
C GLN A 29 -1.35 -13.92 10.42
N VAL A 30 -2.12 -13.58 9.39
CA VAL A 30 -2.64 -12.23 9.18
C VAL A 30 -4.15 -12.32 9.04
N SER A 31 -4.88 -11.52 9.82
CA SER A 31 -6.31 -11.33 9.67
C SER A 31 -6.63 -9.87 9.37
N VAL A 32 -7.84 -9.63 8.90
CA VAL A 32 -8.38 -8.29 8.70
C VAL A 32 -9.59 -8.13 9.61
N ASP A 33 -9.70 -6.97 10.25
CA ASP A 33 -10.93 -6.41 10.80
C ASP A 33 -11.38 -5.29 9.86
N PHE A 34 -12.29 -5.63 8.94
CA PHE A 34 -12.82 -4.68 7.97
C PHE A 34 -14.15 -4.11 8.48
N SER A 35 -14.15 -2.82 8.82
CA SER A 35 -15.33 -2.17 9.41
C SER A 35 -15.35 -0.67 9.14
N LYS A 36 -16.55 -0.10 9.14
CA LYS A 36 -16.77 1.35 9.06
C LYS A 36 -16.15 2.11 10.24
N SER A 37 -15.92 1.46 11.37
CA SER A 37 -15.22 2.05 12.52
C SER A 37 -13.78 2.49 12.19
N HIS A 38 -13.20 1.90 11.14
CA HIS A 38 -11.85 2.19 10.64
C HIS A 38 -11.85 3.15 9.43
N ASP A 39 -13.00 3.74 9.09
CA ASP A 39 -13.09 4.78 8.06
C ASP A 39 -12.47 6.11 8.52
N ARG A 40 -12.27 7.02 7.56
CA ARG A 40 -11.80 8.38 7.85
C ARG A 40 -12.83 9.12 8.70
N ILE A 41 -12.35 9.79 9.74
CA ILE A 41 -13.16 10.72 10.54
C ILE A 41 -13.02 12.12 9.93
N PRO A 42 -14.11 12.79 9.48
CA PRO A 42 -14.03 14.17 9.02
C PRO A 42 -13.49 15.14 10.09
N ARG A 43 -12.77 16.17 9.67
CA ARG A 43 -12.40 17.31 10.52
C ARG A 43 -13.65 18.10 10.89
N GLN A 44 -13.60 18.76 12.05
CA GLN A 44 -14.66 19.67 12.47
C GLN A 44 -14.63 21.02 11.73
N ASP A 45 -13.51 21.33 11.07
CA ASP A 45 -13.35 22.53 10.25
C ASP A 45 -14.01 22.32 8.87
N PRO A 46 -15.17 22.95 8.59
CA PRO A 46 -15.89 22.74 7.33
C PRO A 46 -15.10 23.26 6.13
N GLY A 47 -14.33 24.34 6.28
CA GLY A 47 -13.54 24.90 5.19
C GLY A 47 -12.43 23.95 4.74
N LEU A 48 -11.84 23.23 5.70
CA LEU A 48 -10.85 22.19 5.39
C LEU A 48 -11.48 20.98 4.71
N GLU A 49 -12.68 20.54 5.14
CA GLU A 49 -13.39 19.43 4.48
C GLU A 49 -13.89 19.81 3.08
N ASP A 50 -14.40 21.03 2.89
CA ASP A 50 -14.82 21.56 1.58
C ASP A 50 -13.64 21.63 0.61
N SER A 51 -12.43 21.84 1.11
CA SER A 51 -11.21 21.86 0.28
C SER A 51 -10.96 20.53 -0.45
N ILE A 52 -11.41 19.39 0.10
CA ILE A 52 -11.27 18.08 -0.56
C ILE A 52 -11.98 18.09 -1.92
N SER A 53 -13.21 18.63 -1.95
CA SER A 53 -14.00 18.77 -3.16
C SER A 53 -13.34 19.72 -4.16
N GLN A 54 -12.86 20.86 -3.68
CA GLN A 54 -12.22 21.89 -4.51
C GLN A 54 -10.93 21.37 -5.17
N VAL A 55 -10.08 20.69 -4.41
CA VAL A 55 -8.83 20.10 -4.93
C VAL A 55 -9.14 19.02 -5.97
N TRP A 56 -10.14 18.18 -5.73
CA TRP A 56 -10.56 17.17 -6.70
C TRP A 56 -11.09 17.79 -8.00
N GLU A 57 -11.96 18.79 -7.93
CA GLU A 57 -12.49 19.50 -9.09
C GLU A 57 -11.37 20.12 -9.92
N GLN A 58 -10.43 20.82 -9.26
CA GLN A 58 -9.26 21.38 -9.92
C GLN A 58 -8.39 20.32 -10.60
N ARG A 59 -8.22 19.15 -9.96
CA ARG A 59 -7.43 18.03 -10.51
C ARG A 59 -8.14 17.34 -11.69
N SER A 60 -9.46 17.34 -11.68
CA SER A 60 -10.30 16.70 -12.69
C SER A 60 -10.51 17.59 -13.93
N GLN A 61 -10.39 18.91 -13.77
CA GLN A 61 -10.48 19.88 -14.87
C GLN A 61 -9.44 19.56 -15.97
N GLY A 62 -9.94 19.18 -17.16
CA GLY A 62 -9.12 18.87 -18.32
C GLY A 62 -8.45 17.49 -18.30
N ASN A 63 -8.79 16.60 -17.36
CA ASN A 63 -8.29 15.23 -17.29
C ASN A 63 -9.43 14.21 -17.37
N SER A 64 -9.86 13.88 -18.59
CA SER A 64 -10.99 12.97 -18.85
C SER A 64 -10.73 11.50 -18.48
N SER A 65 -9.47 11.12 -18.25
CA SER A 65 -9.09 9.77 -17.80
C SER A 65 -9.06 9.62 -16.28
N LEU A 66 -9.18 10.71 -15.52
CA LEU A 66 -9.20 10.66 -14.06
C LEU A 66 -10.55 10.12 -13.57
N PHE A 67 -10.54 9.05 -12.79
CA PHE A 67 -11.73 8.51 -12.15
C PHE A 67 -11.52 8.32 -10.65
N ASN A 68 -12.61 8.28 -9.88
CA ASN A 68 -12.57 8.03 -8.45
C ASN A 68 -12.69 6.53 -8.18
N GLY A 69 -11.57 5.88 -7.89
CA GLY A 69 -11.54 4.46 -7.50
C GLY A 69 -11.64 4.28 -5.99
N GLN A 70 -12.32 3.23 -5.55
CA GLN A 70 -12.36 2.85 -4.14
C GLN A 70 -11.06 2.19 -3.71
N LYS A 71 -10.68 2.39 -2.45
CA LYS A 71 -9.44 1.86 -1.86
C LYS A 71 -9.70 1.41 -0.43
N PHE A 72 -8.93 0.43 0.04
CA PHE A 72 -8.89 0.11 1.46
C PHE A 72 -8.19 1.23 2.23
N ARG A 73 -8.80 1.69 3.31
CA ARG A 73 -8.18 2.63 4.25
C ARG A 73 -7.43 1.86 5.32
N TYR A 74 -6.20 2.25 5.59
CA TYR A 74 -5.46 1.75 6.75
C TYR A 74 -5.94 2.46 8.02
N GLY A 75 -6.49 1.69 8.96
CA GLY A 75 -6.94 2.14 10.28
C GLY A 75 -6.01 1.74 11.44
N GLY A 76 -4.95 0.99 11.17
CA GLY A 76 -3.99 0.51 12.17
C GLY A 76 -3.87 -1.02 12.18
N TYR A 77 -3.29 -1.55 13.24
CA TYR A 77 -3.17 -2.99 13.46
C TYR A 77 -3.29 -3.34 14.95
N CYS A 78 -3.54 -4.62 15.23
CA CYS A 78 -3.38 -5.24 16.55
C CYS A 78 -2.41 -6.41 16.42
N LEU A 79 -1.69 -6.68 17.48
CA LEU A 79 -0.99 -7.94 17.68
C LEU A 79 -1.82 -8.74 18.68
N ASP A 80 -1.99 -10.04 18.46
CA ASP A 80 -2.51 -10.91 19.51
C ASP A 80 -1.50 -10.90 20.68
N ASP A 81 -2.01 -10.82 21.92
CA ASP A 81 -1.17 -10.76 23.12
C ASP A 81 -0.25 -12.00 23.17
N ASP A 82 1.06 -11.74 23.23
CA ASP A 82 2.07 -12.74 23.51
C ASP A 82 1.84 -13.26 24.94
N ASP A 83 1.26 -14.47 25.08
CA ASP A 83 1.12 -15.17 26.38
C ASP A 83 2.48 -15.60 26.96
N GLY A 84 3.59 -14.99 26.51
CA GLY A 84 4.95 -15.17 27.02
C GLY A 84 5.49 -16.59 26.90
N SER A 85 4.84 -17.46 26.13
CA SER A 85 5.08 -18.91 26.15
C SER A 85 5.72 -19.46 24.87
N THR A 86 5.84 -18.68 23.79
CA THR A 86 6.48 -19.13 22.54
C THR A 86 7.26 -18.03 21.83
N ASN A 87 8.49 -18.33 21.40
CA ASN A 87 9.31 -17.47 20.52
C ASN A 87 8.76 -17.37 19.06
N GLU A 88 7.45 -17.57 18.86
CA GLU A 88 6.81 -17.54 17.54
C GLU A 88 6.15 -16.18 17.29
N VAL A 89 6.29 -15.67 16.08
CA VAL A 89 5.85 -14.31 15.71
C VAL A 89 4.32 -14.18 15.88
N PRO A 90 3.83 -13.09 16.51
CA PRO A 90 2.41 -12.90 16.80
C PRO A 90 1.56 -12.83 15.52
N HIS A 91 0.32 -13.30 15.64
CA HIS A 91 -0.73 -13.08 14.65
C HIS A 91 -1.04 -11.58 14.56
N VAL A 92 -1.16 -11.06 13.35
CA VAL A 92 -1.41 -9.63 13.08
C VAL A 92 -2.83 -9.45 12.58
N CYS A 93 -3.61 -8.61 13.25
CA CYS A 93 -4.91 -8.18 12.75
C CYS A 93 -4.83 -6.76 12.18
N LEU A 94 -5.01 -6.61 10.87
CA LEU A 94 -5.07 -5.32 10.17
C LEU A 94 -6.46 -4.71 10.32
N ARG A 95 -6.55 -3.47 10.81
CA ARG A 95 -7.80 -2.72 10.90
C ARG A 95 -7.99 -1.93 9.62
N LEU A 96 -8.98 -2.30 8.80
CA LEU A 96 -9.20 -1.70 7.49
C LEU A 96 -10.59 -1.06 7.40
N GLY A 97 -10.64 0.12 6.80
CA GLY A 97 -11.87 0.80 6.41
C GLY A 97 -11.96 0.97 4.89
N LEU A 98 -12.85 1.84 4.45
CA LEU A 98 -12.96 2.28 3.07
C LEU A 98 -12.53 3.74 2.92
N THR A 99 -11.93 4.01 1.77
CA THR A 99 -11.68 5.36 1.26
C THR A 99 -11.73 5.35 -0.26
N ASP A 100 -11.40 6.48 -0.88
CA ASP A 100 -11.39 6.61 -2.32
C ASP A 100 -10.26 7.55 -2.79
N TYR A 101 -9.97 7.49 -4.08
CA TYR A 101 -8.90 8.26 -4.68
C TYR A 101 -9.14 9.77 -4.58
N ARG A 102 -10.40 10.20 -4.66
CA ARG A 102 -10.80 11.61 -4.47
C ARG A 102 -10.41 12.13 -3.09
N THR A 103 -10.73 11.38 -2.04
CA THR A 103 -10.38 11.76 -0.67
C THR A 103 -8.88 11.72 -0.47
N PHE A 104 -8.16 10.76 -1.07
CA PHE A 104 -6.69 10.73 -1.06
C PHE A 104 -6.08 11.99 -1.68
N VAL A 105 -6.59 12.40 -2.85
CA VAL A 105 -6.15 13.63 -3.53
C VAL A 105 -6.41 14.87 -2.68
N GLY A 106 -7.58 14.96 -2.04
CA GLY A 106 -7.95 16.13 -1.23
C GLY A 106 -7.41 16.15 0.19
N THR A 107 -6.85 15.05 0.70
CA THR A 107 -6.26 14.96 2.04
C THR A 107 -4.75 14.75 1.98
N ASN A 108 -4.29 13.53 1.75
CA ASN A 108 -2.86 13.18 1.73
C ASN A 108 -2.09 13.95 0.65
N LEU A 109 -2.62 14.10 -0.57
CA LEU A 109 -1.93 14.84 -1.64
C LEU A 109 -2.23 16.34 -1.68
N SER A 110 -3.04 16.84 -0.74
CA SER A 110 -3.33 18.27 -0.63
C SER A 110 -2.08 19.03 -0.17
N SER A 111 -1.92 20.27 -0.62
CA SER A 111 -0.93 21.19 -0.03
C SER A 111 -1.19 21.48 1.45
N LEU A 112 -2.39 21.18 1.94
CA LEU A 112 -2.82 21.33 3.33
C LEU A 112 -2.78 20.01 4.11
N TRP A 113 -2.14 18.96 3.61
CA TRP A 113 -2.18 17.61 4.20
C TRP A 113 -1.84 17.58 5.70
N GLU A 114 -0.90 18.41 6.15
CA GLU A 114 -0.51 18.51 7.57
C GLU A 114 -1.67 18.97 8.47
N LYS A 115 -2.61 19.79 7.94
CA LYS A 115 -3.77 20.27 8.71
C LYS A 115 -4.80 19.16 9.02
N PHE A 116 -4.73 18.05 8.30
CA PHE A 116 -5.52 16.86 8.59
C PHE A 116 -4.92 16.01 9.72
N LEU A 117 -3.67 16.24 10.12
CA LEU A 117 -3.04 15.46 11.17
C LEU A 117 -3.51 15.86 12.57
N VAL A 118 -3.33 14.93 13.50
CA VAL A 118 -3.45 15.15 14.95
C VAL A 118 -2.11 14.84 15.58
N THR A 119 -1.69 15.64 16.57
CA THR A 119 -0.50 15.34 17.37
C THR A 119 -0.75 14.09 18.21
N SER A 120 -0.14 12.97 17.81
CA SER A 120 -0.21 11.67 18.48
C SER A 120 0.97 10.81 18.01
N GLU A 121 1.47 9.97 18.91
CA GLU A 121 2.45 8.92 18.59
C GLU A 121 1.76 7.68 17.98
N ASP A 122 0.50 7.45 18.31
CA ASP A 122 -0.32 6.43 17.65
C ASP A 122 -0.68 6.90 16.23
N ASP A 123 -0.15 6.18 15.23
CA ASP A 123 -0.35 6.48 13.81
C ASP A 123 -1.82 6.46 13.39
N SER A 124 -2.61 5.55 13.96
CA SER A 124 -4.05 5.44 13.65
C SER A 124 -4.79 6.72 14.06
N VAL A 125 -4.45 7.28 15.22
CA VAL A 125 -5.02 8.52 15.75
C VAL A 125 -4.47 9.73 14.99
N ARG A 126 -3.15 9.76 14.74
CA ARG A 126 -2.48 10.82 14.00
C ARG A 126 -3.09 11.03 12.62
N CYS A 127 -3.37 9.93 11.91
CA CYS A 127 -3.83 9.92 10.53
C CYS A 127 -5.36 9.74 10.38
N ARG A 128 -6.12 9.80 11.49
CA ARG A 128 -7.58 9.51 11.50
C ARG A 128 -8.42 10.38 10.57
N HIS A 129 -7.95 11.59 10.24
CA HIS A 129 -8.66 12.50 9.34
C HIS A 129 -8.13 12.50 7.89
N THR A 130 -7.14 11.67 7.60
CA THR A 130 -6.62 11.47 6.24
C THR A 130 -7.24 10.23 5.59
N SER A 131 -7.24 10.21 4.25
CA SER A 131 -7.72 9.05 3.49
C SER A 131 -6.92 7.79 3.80
N SER A 132 -5.59 7.91 3.90
CA SER A 132 -4.67 6.80 4.20
C SER A 132 -4.94 5.51 3.40
N PRO A 133 -5.00 5.58 2.05
CA PRO A 133 -5.19 4.39 1.25
C PRO A 133 -3.99 3.46 1.45
N LEU A 134 -4.26 2.20 1.78
CA LEU A 134 -3.22 1.20 1.99
C LEU A 134 -2.62 0.77 0.64
N GLY A 135 -1.34 1.09 0.42
CA GLY A 135 -0.58 0.51 -0.68
C GLY A 135 0.05 -0.82 -0.34
N ASN A 136 0.56 -1.52 -1.34
CA ASN A 136 1.39 -2.70 -1.16
C ASN A 136 2.75 -2.52 -1.90
N GLY A 137 3.71 -3.39 -1.59
CA GLY A 137 5.01 -3.42 -2.24
C GLY A 137 5.71 -4.75 -2.02
N ALA A 138 6.42 -5.23 -3.04
CA ALA A 138 7.06 -6.54 -3.06
C ALA A 138 8.58 -6.44 -3.09
N VAL A 139 9.23 -6.99 -2.06
CA VAL A 139 10.66 -7.30 -2.08
C VAL A 139 10.82 -8.70 -2.68
N ILE A 140 11.22 -8.75 -3.94
CA ILE A 140 11.34 -10.00 -4.70
C ILE A 140 12.80 -10.43 -4.77
N GLU A 141 13.13 -11.59 -4.21
CA GLU A 141 14.45 -12.21 -4.28
C GLU A 141 14.53 -13.23 -5.43
N THR A 142 15.44 -13.02 -6.37
CA THR A 142 15.73 -13.96 -7.47
C THR A 142 16.50 -15.18 -6.99
N SER A 143 16.58 -16.24 -7.80
CA SER A 143 17.28 -17.47 -7.44
C SER A 143 18.78 -17.27 -7.17
N ASP A 144 19.38 -16.23 -7.76
CA ASP A 144 20.75 -15.77 -7.54
C ASP A 144 20.90 -14.65 -6.49
N LYS A 145 19.91 -14.49 -5.60
CA LYS A 145 19.99 -13.63 -4.41
C LYS A 145 20.11 -12.14 -4.73
N LYS A 146 19.44 -11.69 -5.79
CA LYS A 146 19.27 -10.27 -6.10
C LYS A 146 17.83 -9.83 -5.83
N ILE A 147 17.67 -8.54 -5.53
CA ILE A 147 16.39 -7.90 -5.31
C ILE A 147 16.00 -7.09 -6.54
N ILE A 148 14.74 -7.21 -6.95
CA ILE A 148 14.17 -6.48 -8.09
C ILE A 148 13.71 -5.08 -7.64
N VAL A 149 14.06 -4.06 -8.43
CA VAL A 149 13.53 -2.70 -8.30
C VAL A 149 13.16 -2.14 -9.66
N LEU A 150 12.14 -1.29 -9.69
CA LEU A 150 11.66 -0.59 -10.88
C LEU A 150 12.07 0.88 -10.82
N ARG A 151 12.36 1.47 -11.98
CA ARG A 151 12.51 2.92 -12.12
C ARG A 151 11.23 3.51 -12.68
N ARG A 152 10.55 4.34 -11.90
CA ARG A 152 9.30 4.99 -12.28
C ARG A 152 9.47 5.85 -13.53
N SER A 153 8.47 5.81 -14.41
CA SER A 153 8.39 6.67 -15.58
C SER A 153 8.38 8.15 -15.18
N ASN A 154 8.84 9.03 -16.07
CA ASN A 154 8.75 10.46 -15.82
C ASN A 154 7.32 11.01 -15.98
N ASN A 155 6.38 10.19 -16.46
CA ASN A 155 5.00 10.61 -16.76
C ASN A 155 4.02 10.32 -15.61
N VAL A 156 4.45 9.61 -14.57
CA VAL A 156 3.62 9.33 -13.40
C VAL A 156 3.41 10.58 -12.53
N GLY A 157 2.31 10.58 -11.76
CA GLY A 157 1.94 11.72 -10.91
C GLY A 157 2.76 11.86 -9.61
N GLU A 158 3.26 10.74 -9.08
CA GLU A 158 4.03 10.66 -7.84
C GLU A 158 5.45 10.13 -8.09
N PHE A 159 6.46 10.85 -7.62
CA PHE A 159 7.88 10.47 -7.61
C PHE A 159 8.41 9.98 -8.97
N PRO A 160 8.31 10.79 -10.04
CA PRO A 160 8.86 10.44 -11.34
C PRO A 160 10.37 10.12 -11.26
N GLY A 161 10.82 9.09 -11.97
CA GLY A 161 12.23 8.72 -12.06
C GLY A 161 12.82 8.01 -10.83
N HIS A 162 12.07 7.88 -9.73
CA HIS A 162 12.52 7.23 -8.50
C HIS A 162 12.54 5.70 -8.63
N TYR A 163 13.38 5.06 -7.82
CA TYR A 163 13.38 3.62 -7.66
C TYR A 163 12.32 3.19 -6.66
N VAL A 164 11.56 2.15 -7.02
CA VAL A 164 10.52 1.55 -6.18
C VAL A 164 10.56 0.04 -6.27
N PHE A 165 9.97 -0.61 -5.29
CA PHE A 165 9.60 -2.02 -5.40
C PHE A 165 8.33 -2.15 -6.24
N PRO A 166 8.14 -3.28 -6.95
CA PRO A 166 6.86 -3.57 -7.59
C PRO A 166 5.70 -3.53 -6.60
N GLY A 167 4.55 -3.03 -7.01
CA GLY A 167 3.35 -2.94 -6.17
C GLY A 167 2.46 -1.75 -6.50
N GLY A 168 1.26 -1.76 -5.92
CA GLY A 168 0.24 -0.77 -6.14
C GLY A 168 -0.75 -0.70 -4.98
N HIS A 169 -2.04 -0.89 -5.28
CA HIS A 169 -3.12 -0.66 -4.31
C HIS A 169 -4.21 -1.73 -4.43
N PRO A 170 -4.40 -2.60 -3.41
CA PRO A 170 -5.53 -3.52 -3.40
C PRO A 170 -6.86 -2.75 -3.50
N GLU A 171 -7.78 -3.27 -4.30
CA GLU A 171 -9.06 -2.63 -4.59
C GLU A 171 -10.23 -3.39 -3.93
N PRO A 172 -11.10 -2.72 -3.16
CA PRO A 172 -12.29 -3.35 -2.59
C PRO A 172 -13.19 -4.02 -3.61
N THR A 173 -13.27 -3.46 -4.83
CA THR A 173 -14.04 -3.98 -5.95
C THR A 173 -13.55 -5.34 -6.43
N ALA A 174 -12.26 -5.67 -6.29
CA ALA A 174 -11.69 -6.97 -6.66
C ALA A 174 -12.31 -8.12 -5.83
N VAL A 175 -12.76 -7.82 -4.61
CA VAL A 175 -13.48 -8.75 -3.73
C VAL A 175 -14.98 -8.49 -3.64
N GLY A 176 -15.53 -7.66 -4.53
CA GLY A 176 -16.96 -7.35 -4.62
C GLY A 176 -17.48 -6.45 -3.50
N ILE A 177 -16.64 -5.54 -3.01
CA ILE A 177 -17.01 -4.53 -2.01
C ILE A 177 -17.15 -3.18 -2.71
N ASP A 178 -18.39 -2.71 -2.87
CA ASP A 178 -18.69 -1.36 -3.36
C ASP A 178 -19.00 -0.38 -2.20
N TYR A 179 -19.35 -0.89 -1.02
CA TYR A 179 -19.64 -0.10 0.18
C TYR A 179 -19.69 -1.04 1.39
N HIS A 180 -19.67 -0.47 2.60
CA HIS A 180 -19.87 -1.23 3.84
C HIS A 180 -21.24 -1.90 3.83
N GLN A 181 -21.26 -3.22 3.71
CA GLN A 181 -22.50 -4.01 3.79
C GLN A 181 -23.07 -3.88 5.20
N LEU A 182 -24.41 -3.82 5.32
CA LEU A 182 -25.08 -3.83 6.62
C LEU A 182 -24.70 -5.13 7.35
N GLU A 183 -24.07 -5.01 8.52
CA GLU A 183 -23.67 -6.12 9.39
C GLU A 183 -24.92 -6.87 9.89
N ASN A 184 -25.47 -7.74 9.06
CA ASN A 184 -26.71 -8.45 9.39
C ASN A 184 -26.43 -9.79 10.10
N ASN A 185 -25.18 -10.28 10.13
CA ASN A 185 -24.76 -11.49 10.87
C ASN A 185 -23.21 -11.59 11.00
N VAL A 186 -22.70 -12.00 12.17
CA VAL A 186 -21.27 -12.25 12.49
C VAL A 186 -20.61 -13.19 11.48
N GLN A 187 -21.28 -14.26 11.05
CA GLN A 187 -20.73 -15.19 10.05
C GLN A 187 -20.45 -14.51 8.71
N THR A 188 -21.22 -13.48 8.34
CA THR A 188 -20.99 -12.74 7.09
C THR A 188 -19.76 -11.84 7.22
N GLY A 189 -19.53 -11.24 8.40
CA GLY A 189 -18.34 -10.46 8.70
C GLY A 189 -17.05 -11.29 8.66
N GLU A 190 -17.04 -12.48 9.24
CA GLU A 190 -15.86 -13.36 9.18
C GLU A 190 -15.50 -13.79 7.76
N VAL A 191 -16.50 -14.11 6.93
CA VAL A 191 -16.29 -14.46 5.52
C VAL A 191 -15.76 -13.26 4.75
N LEU A 192 -16.28 -12.07 5.01
CA LEU A 192 -15.80 -10.83 4.39
C LEU A 192 -14.35 -10.54 4.78
N ASN A 193 -14.03 -10.61 6.08
CA ASN A 193 -12.66 -10.42 6.58
C ASN A 193 -11.69 -11.41 5.94
N LYS A 194 -12.07 -12.69 5.79
CA LYS A 194 -11.24 -13.68 5.08
C LYS A 194 -11.01 -13.32 3.62
N LYS A 195 -12.03 -12.82 2.91
CA LYS A 195 -11.88 -12.35 1.52
C LYS A 195 -10.94 -11.16 1.43
N VAL A 196 -11.09 -10.17 2.32
CA VAL A 196 -10.23 -8.99 2.35
C VAL A 196 -8.79 -9.38 2.71
N THR A 197 -8.60 -10.28 3.69
CA THR A 197 -7.27 -10.84 3.97
C THR A 197 -6.66 -11.47 2.73
N GLN A 198 -7.41 -12.33 2.03
CA GLN A 198 -6.91 -13.00 0.82
C GLN A 198 -6.51 -11.99 -0.25
N GLU A 199 -7.31 -10.95 -0.47
CA GLU A 199 -7.00 -9.86 -1.40
C GLU A 199 -5.69 -9.12 -1.07
N MET A 200 -5.36 -8.96 0.22
CA MET A 200 -4.09 -8.31 0.60
C MET A 200 -2.87 -9.09 0.06
N PHE A 201 -2.98 -10.42 -0.05
CA PHE A 201 -1.92 -11.28 -0.56
C PHE A 201 -2.05 -11.55 -2.08
N ASP A 202 -3.27 -11.65 -2.60
CA ASP A 202 -3.49 -11.89 -4.03
C ASP A 202 -3.12 -10.65 -4.85
N SER A 203 -3.52 -9.46 -4.39
CA SER A 203 -3.21 -8.19 -5.08
C SER A 203 -1.72 -8.02 -5.31
N ILE A 204 -0.86 -8.33 -4.33
CA ILE A 204 0.59 -8.15 -4.51
C ILE A 204 1.17 -9.14 -5.54
N ILE A 205 0.58 -10.34 -5.68
CA ILE A 205 1.00 -11.27 -6.73
C ILE A 205 0.60 -10.71 -8.10
N CYS A 206 -0.63 -10.19 -8.24
CA CYS A 206 -1.09 -9.57 -9.48
C CYS A 206 -0.18 -8.41 -9.89
N GLU A 207 0.08 -7.47 -8.98
CA GLU A 207 0.94 -6.31 -9.22
C GLU A 207 2.36 -6.73 -9.66
N VAL A 208 2.93 -7.77 -9.02
CA VAL A 208 4.23 -8.30 -9.45
C VAL A 208 4.16 -8.85 -10.87
N VAL A 209 3.13 -9.60 -11.22
CA VAL A 209 2.96 -10.16 -12.57
C VAL A 209 2.79 -9.03 -13.60
N GLU A 210 1.91 -8.07 -13.33
CA GLU A 210 1.55 -6.97 -14.21
C GLU A 210 2.72 -6.01 -14.44
N GLU A 211 3.49 -5.67 -13.40
CA GLU A 211 4.60 -4.72 -13.51
C GLU A 211 5.93 -5.36 -13.93
N THR A 212 6.13 -6.67 -13.72
CA THR A 212 7.43 -7.33 -13.99
C THR A 212 7.39 -8.41 -15.08
N GLY A 213 6.20 -8.88 -15.45
CA GLY A 213 6.02 -10.01 -16.37
C GLY A 213 6.43 -11.37 -15.79
N ILE A 214 6.84 -11.43 -14.51
CA ILE A 214 7.20 -12.69 -13.85
C ILE A 214 5.91 -13.50 -13.61
N PRO A 215 5.81 -14.75 -14.10
CA PRO A 215 4.60 -15.54 -13.92
C PRO A 215 4.41 -15.92 -12.44
N ALA A 216 3.15 -15.87 -11.97
CA ALA A 216 2.80 -16.23 -10.59
C ALA A 216 3.27 -17.64 -10.19
N SER A 217 3.30 -18.59 -11.13
CA SER A 217 3.78 -19.96 -10.89
C SER A 217 5.28 -20.05 -10.54
N SER A 218 6.04 -18.98 -10.79
CA SER A 218 7.47 -18.86 -10.47
C SER A 218 7.73 -18.07 -9.19
N LEU A 219 6.68 -17.63 -8.50
CA LEU A 219 6.74 -16.90 -7.23
C LEU A 219 6.40 -17.83 -6.07
N SER A 220 7.07 -17.66 -4.93
CA SER A 220 6.63 -18.23 -3.66
C SER A 220 5.37 -17.53 -3.16
N SER A 221 4.66 -18.18 -2.24
CA SER A 221 3.61 -17.49 -1.47
C SER A 221 4.18 -16.22 -0.82
N PRO A 222 3.48 -15.07 -0.88
CA PRO A 222 3.96 -13.83 -0.27
C PRO A 222 4.01 -13.96 1.25
N LEU A 223 5.08 -13.42 1.84
CA LEU A 223 5.21 -13.28 3.29
C LEU A 223 5.07 -11.82 3.65
N PHE A 224 4.10 -11.48 4.51
CA PHE A 224 3.96 -10.12 5.03
C PHE A 224 5.12 -9.80 5.99
N ILE A 225 5.91 -8.77 5.67
CA ILE A 225 7.12 -8.41 6.42
C ILE A 225 6.98 -7.12 7.23
N GLY A 226 5.85 -6.42 7.10
CA GLY A 226 5.54 -5.25 7.91
C GLY A 226 4.83 -4.13 7.16
N ILE A 227 4.77 -2.97 7.81
CA ILE A 227 4.11 -1.77 7.30
C ILE A 227 5.05 -0.60 7.49
N SER A 228 5.21 0.21 6.45
CA SER A 228 5.85 1.51 6.57
C SER A 228 4.89 2.62 6.19
N ARG A 229 5.22 3.83 6.62
CA ARG A 229 4.51 5.06 6.27
C ARG A 229 5.52 6.07 5.77
N ARG A 230 5.19 6.79 4.71
CA ARG A 230 5.97 7.97 4.31
C ARG A 230 5.89 9.04 5.39
N GLU A 231 6.96 9.81 5.58
CA GLU A 231 6.86 11.04 6.39
C GLU A 231 6.12 12.12 5.62
N LEU A 232 6.47 12.29 4.34
CA LEU A 232 5.69 13.11 3.41
C LEU A 232 4.31 12.46 3.21
N ASN A 233 3.23 13.22 3.35
CA ASN A 233 1.85 12.83 3.06
C ASN A 233 1.28 11.61 3.81
N VAL A 234 2.01 11.05 4.79
CA VAL A 234 1.58 9.98 5.69
C VAL A 234 0.93 8.78 5.01
N ARG A 235 1.32 8.46 3.76
CA ARG A 235 0.76 7.31 3.04
C ARG A 235 1.35 5.99 3.58
N PRO A 236 0.52 5.05 4.05
CA PRO A 236 0.97 3.75 4.51
C PRO A 236 1.11 2.76 3.34
N ALA A 237 2.01 1.80 3.47
CA ALA A 237 2.13 0.65 2.59
C ALA A 237 2.54 -0.60 3.36
N MET A 238 1.86 -1.70 3.08
CA MET A 238 2.27 -3.03 3.52
C MET A 238 3.34 -3.59 2.59
N PHE A 239 4.29 -4.33 3.14
CA PHE A 239 5.38 -4.91 2.38
C PHE A 239 5.33 -6.43 2.46
N PHE A 240 5.59 -7.07 1.33
CA PHE A 240 5.70 -8.50 1.19
C PHE A 240 7.06 -8.90 0.70
N TYR A 241 7.52 -10.07 1.12
CA TYR A 241 8.68 -10.74 0.58
C TYR A 241 8.26 -11.95 -0.24
N LEU A 242 8.83 -12.07 -1.45
CA LEU A 242 8.60 -13.19 -2.36
C LEU A 242 9.94 -13.72 -2.87
N LYS A 243 10.02 -15.03 -3.08
CA LYS A 243 11.10 -15.66 -3.82
C LYS A 243 10.66 -15.94 -5.25
N CYS A 244 11.52 -15.63 -6.20
CA CYS A 244 11.35 -15.95 -7.60
C CYS A 244 12.33 -17.06 -8.00
N SER A 245 11.84 -18.06 -8.74
CA SER A 245 12.68 -19.15 -9.25
C SER A 245 13.60 -18.73 -10.42
N HIS A 246 13.29 -17.61 -11.08
CA HIS A 246 14.11 -17.10 -12.18
C HIS A 246 15.43 -16.48 -11.70
N HIS A 247 16.45 -16.62 -12.54
CA HIS A 247 17.73 -15.94 -12.38
C HIS A 247 17.59 -14.47 -12.78
N SER A 248 18.34 -13.57 -12.14
CA SER A 248 18.27 -12.13 -12.43
C SER A 248 18.48 -11.76 -13.91
N ASP A 249 19.31 -12.52 -14.62
CA ASP A 249 19.59 -12.32 -16.06
C ASP A 249 18.35 -12.56 -16.95
N ASP A 250 17.39 -13.37 -16.52
CA ASP A 250 16.16 -13.65 -17.27
C ASP A 250 15.06 -12.62 -16.99
N ILE A 251 15.12 -11.89 -15.86
CA ILE A 251 14.06 -10.96 -15.44
C ILE A 251 13.87 -9.84 -16.45
N GLN A 252 14.96 -9.31 -17.04
CA GLN A 252 14.86 -8.25 -18.05
C GLN A 252 14.08 -8.69 -19.29
N ARG A 253 14.14 -9.98 -19.64
CA ARG A 253 13.38 -10.54 -20.76
C ARG A 253 11.89 -10.63 -20.40
N LEU A 254 11.56 -11.07 -19.18
CA LEU A 254 10.19 -11.15 -18.69
C LEU A 254 9.55 -9.76 -18.60
N TYR A 255 10.30 -8.75 -18.16
CA TYR A 255 9.82 -7.37 -18.08
C TYR A 255 9.33 -6.81 -19.42
N SER A 256 9.83 -7.31 -20.55
CA SER A 256 9.35 -6.86 -21.86
C SER A 256 7.90 -7.25 -22.16
N SER A 257 7.31 -8.16 -21.39
CA SER A 257 5.89 -8.53 -21.45
C SER A 257 5.06 -8.00 -20.28
N ALA A 258 5.60 -7.07 -19.48
CA ALA A 258 4.83 -6.40 -18.42
C ALA A 258 3.64 -5.63 -19.02
N GLU A 259 2.47 -5.76 -18.41
CA GLU A 259 1.23 -5.10 -18.85
C GLU A 259 1.30 -3.60 -18.54
N ASP A 260 1.88 -3.24 -17.40
CA ASP A 260 2.01 -1.87 -16.89
C ASP A 260 3.33 -1.19 -17.30
N GLY A 261 3.78 -1.46 -18.53
CA GLY A 261 5.02 -0.90 -19.08
C GLY A 261 5.04 0.64 -19.23
N PHE A 262 3.95 1.34 -18.93
CA PHE A 262 3.91 2.82 -18.90
C PHE A 262 4.31 3.41 -17.54
N GLU A 263 4.14 2.64 -16.45
CA GLU A 263 4.37 3.05 -15.06
C GLU A 263 5.86 3.11 -14.71
N SER A 264 6.62 2.17 -15.26
CA SER A 264 8.07 2.06 -15.10
C SER A 264 8.77 2.11 -16.46
N THR A 265 10.04 2.54 -16.46
CA THR A 265 10.85 2.64 -17.68
C THR A 265 12.02 1.68 -17.70
N GLN A 266 12.37 1.13 -16.53
CA GLN A 266 13.50 0.24 -16.36
C GLN A 266 13.23 -0.69 -15.19
N LEU A 267 13.71 -1.94 -15.31
CA LEU A 267 13.82 -2.89 -14.22
C LEU A 267 15.31 -3.10 -13.93
N HIS A 268 15.68 -3.16 -12.66
CA HIS A 268 17.05 -3.42 -12.21
C HIS A 268 17.07 -4.53 -11.18
N THR A 269 18.19 -5.24 -11.09
CA THR A 269 18.44 -6.21 -10.01
C THR A 269 19.64 -5.76 -9.19
N VAL A 270 19.48 -5.75 -7.87
CA VAL A 270 20.47 -5.25 -6.91
C VAL A 270 20.92 -6.39 -6.02
N SER A 271 22.22 -6.54 -5.78
CA SER A 271 22.73 -7.58 -4.89
C SER A 271 22.32 -7.31 -3.43
N LEU A 272 21.91 -8.35 -2.70
CA LEU A 272 21.66 -8.27 -1.26
C LEU A 272 22.88 -7.75 -0.47
N MET A 273 24.10 -7.90 -0.98
CA MET A 273 25.30 -7.34 -0.33
C MET A 273 25.31 -5.81 -0.28
N CYS A 274 24.46 -5.13 -1.07
CA CYS A 274 24.30 -3.68 -1.06
C CYS A 274 23.30 -3.16 -0.02
N PHE A 275 22.61 -4.05 0.72
CA PHE A 275 21.61 -3.70 1.75
C PHE A 275 22.15 -3.86 3.19
N LYS A 276 23.48 -3.85 3.38
CA LYS A 276 24.12 -3.85 4.70
C LYS A 276 24.29 -2.44 5.27
#